data_AF-X1GHL9-F1
#
_entry.id   AF-X1GHL9-F1
#
_cell.length_a   1.000
_cell.length_b   1.000
_cell.length_c   1.000
_cell.angle_alpha   90.00
_cell.angle_beta   90.00
_cell.angle_gamma   90.00
#
_symmetry.space_group_name_H-M   'P 1'
#
loop_
_entity.id
_entity.type
_entity.pdbx_description
1 polymer ?
#
loop_
_entity_poly.entity_id
_entity_poly.type
_entity_poly.pdbx_seq_one_letter_code
_entity_poly.pdbx_strand_id
1 'polypeptide(L)' 'MGNLTQPKRGVFTTRSPARPNPIGLTKVKLVKKEGNVLIVQGLDALEGSPVLDIKS' A
#
# COMPACT_ATOMS: atom_id res chain seq x y z
N MET A 1 8.32 4.59 -10.76
CA MET A 1 9.59 5.07 -10.17
C MET A 1 9.37 6.45 -9.56
N GLY A 2 10.19 6.84 -8.57
CA GLY A 2 10.10 8.17 -7.96
C GLY A 2 10.43 9.32 -8.93
N ASN A 3 10.03 10.53 -8.59
CA ASN A 3 10.36 11.72 -9.37
C ASN A 3 11.85 12.07 -9.23
N LEU A 4 12.61 11.98 -10.33
CA LEU A 4 14.06 12.20 -10.37
C LEU A 4 14.47 13.66 -10.19
N THR A 5 13.55 14.63 -10.29
CA THR A 5 13.83 16.04 -10.01
C THR A 5 13.82 16.36 -8.52
N GLN A 6 13.34 15.45 -7.67
CA GLN A 6 13.39 15.61 -6.22
C GLN A 6 14.74 15.15 -5.66
N PRO A 7 15.27 15.82 -4.62
CA PRO A 7 16.49 15.38 -3.97
C PRO A 7 16.32 13.99 -3.36
N LYS A 8 17.39 13.19 -3.40
CA LYS A 8 17.42 11.88 -2.72
C LYS A 8 17.18 12.05 -1.23
N ARG A 9 16.43 11.13 -0.65
CA ARG A 9 16.12 11.05 0.78
C ARG A 9 16.30 9.62 1.27
N GLY A 10 16.62 9.45 2.55
CA GLY A 10 16.68 8.13 3.17
C GLY A 10 15.33 7.43 3.07
N VAL A 11 15.31 6.13 2.77
CA VAL A 11 14.07 5.39 2.46
C VAL A 11 13.04 5.46 3.60
N PHE A 12 13.49 5.44 4.85
CA PHE A 12 12.63 5.50 6.04
C PHE A 12 11.98 6.86 6.28
N THR A 13 12.43 7.92 5.62
CA THR A 13 11.77 9.24 5.64
C THR A 13 10.75 9.41 4.51
N THR A 14 10.45 8.33 3.78
CA THR A 14 9.57 8.34 2.60
C THR A 14 8.55 7.19 2.64
N ARG A 15 7.61 7.20 1.68
CA ARG A 15 6.72 6.07 1.38
C ARG A 15 7.13 5.30 0.12
N SER A 16 8.43 5.27 -0.21
CA SER A 16 8.92 4.50 -1.36
C SER A 16 8.54 3.02 -1.22
N PRO A 17 8.02 2.37 -2.27
CA PRO A 17 7.82 0.92 -2.30
C PRO A 17 9.14 0.15 -2.35
N ALA A 18 10.22 0.77 -2.83
CA ALA A 18 11.58 0.21 -2.81
C ALA A 18 12.20 0.40 -1.42
N ARG A 19 11.95 -0.54 -0.52
CA ARG A 19 12.42 -0.59 0.88
C ARG A 19 12.89 -2.01 1.23
N PRO A 20 13.74 -2.21 2.25
CA PRO A 20 14.25 -3.54 2.60
C PRO A 20 13.16 -4.59 2.83
N ASN A 21 12.04 -4.18 3.45
CA ASN A 21 10.84 -4.99 3.62
C ASN A 21 9.67 -4.31 2.88
N PRO A 22 9.28 -4.75 1.67
CA PRO A 22 8.32 -4.06 0.78
C PRO A 22 6.86 -4.20 1.23
N ILE A 23 6.58 -3.81 2.48
CA ILE A 23 5.24 -3.83 3.06
C ILE A 23 4.61 -2.45 2.87
N GLY A 24 3.51 -2.41 2.11
CA GLY A 24 2.66 -1.23 1.93
C GLY A 24 1.67 -1.07 3.09
N LEU A 25 1.26 0.17 3.36
CA LEU A 25 0.26 0.49 4.38
C LEU A 25 -0.70 1.53 3.84
N THR A 26 -1.96 1.15 3.75
CA THR A 26 -3.00 2.00 3.16
C THR A 26 -4.27 1.89 3.98
N LYS A 27 -4.79 3.05 4.44
CA LYS A 27 -6.10 3.11 5.06
C LYS A 27 -7.14 3.16 3.96
N VAL A 28 -8.01 2.17 3.92
CA VAL A 28 -9.07 2.04 2.92
C VAL A 28 -10.43 2.26 3.55
N LYS A 29 -11.42 2.61 2.73
CA LYS A 29 -12.83 2.59 3.13
C LYS A 29 -13.41 1.23 2.78
N LEU A 30 -13.93 0.49 3.77
CA LEU A 30 -14.71 -0.72 3.52
C LEU A 30 -16.05 -0.32 2.91
N VAL A 31 -16.35 -0.84 1.72
CA VAL A 31 -17.60 -0.56 1.00
C VAL A 31 -18.59 -1.69 1.21
N LYS A 32 -18.12 -2.95 1.08
CA LYS A 32 -18.96 -4.14 1.21
C LYS A 32 -18.11 -5.35 1.64
N LYS A 33 -18.74 -6.30 2.32
CA LYS A 33 -18.20 -7.63 2.62
C LYS A 33 -19.07 -8.69 1.97
N GLU A 34 -18.46 -9.62 1.25
CA GLU A 34 -19.10 -10.77 0.61
C GLU A 34 -18.34 -12.04 1.01
N GLY A 35 -18.79 -12.72 2.07
CA GLY A 35 -18.06 -13.87 2.61
C GLY A 35 -16.64 -13.49 3.05
N ASN A 36 -15.64 -14.05 2.37
CA ASN A 36 -14.21 -13.78 2.58
C ASN A 36 -13.65 -12.67 1.65
N VAL A 37 -14.48 -12.02 0.84
CA VAL A 37 -14.10 -10.93 -0.05
C VAL A 37 -14.48 -9.59 0.57
N LEU A 38 -13.53 -8.66 0.62
CA LEU A 38 -13.75 -7.28 1.05
C LEU A 38 -13.63 -6.34 -0.15
N ILE A 39 -14.71 -5.63 -0.45
CA ILE A 39 -14.72 -4.59 -1.48
C ILE A 39 -14.38 -3.28 -0.79
N VAL A 40 -13.27 -2.67 -1.19
CA VAL A 40 -12.71 -1.48 -0.55
C VAL A 40 -12.44 -0.37 -1.56
N GLN A 41 -12.38 0.86 -1.08
CA GLN A 41 -12.03 2.04 -1.87
C GLN A 41 -10.76 2.70 -1.33
N GLY A 42 -9.86 3.09 -2.24
CA GLY A 42 -8.62 3.80 -1.90
C GLY A 42 -7.38 2.92 -1.71
N LEU A 43 -7.43 1.65 -2.12
CA LEU A 43 -6.24 0.78 -2.15
C LEU A 43 -5.32 1.20 -3.31
N ASP A 44 -4.03 1.36 -3.04
CA ASP A 44 -2.98 1.76 -3.99
C ASP A 44 -2.02 0.60 -4.34
N ALA A 45 -2.48 -0.63 -4.14
CA ALA A 45 -1.77 -1.84 -4.52
C ALA A 45 -2.11 -2.26 -5.96
N LEU A 46 -1.17 -2.91 -6.64
CA LEU A 46 -1.42 -3.50 -7.95
C LEU A 46 -2.26 -4.76 -7.83
N GLU A 47 -2.97 -5.11 -8.89
CA GLU A 47 -3.70 -6.38 -9.00
C GLU A 47 -2.79 -7.57 -8.67
N GLY A 48 -3.28 -8.52 -7.87
CA GLY A 48 -2.51 -9.69 -7.42
C GLY A 48 -1.49 -9.42 -6.30
N SER A 49 -1.40 -8.18 -5.77
CA SER A 49 -0.53 -7.90 -4.62
C SER A 49 -0.98 -8.71 -3.39
N PRO A 50 -0.07 -9.42 -2.71
CA PRO A 50 -0.44 -10.26 -1.57
C PRO A 50 -0.88 -9.42 -0.37
N VAL A 51 -1.94 -9.87 0.30
CA VAL A 51 -2.41 -9.27 1.56
C VAL A 51 -1.67 -9.94 2.72
N LEU A 52 -0.98 -9.14 3.53
CA LEU A 52 -0.24 -9.63 4.69
C LEU A 52 -1.06 -9.56 5.98
N ASP A 53 -1.83 -8.48 6.17
CA ASP A 53 -2.55 -8.21 7.43
C ASP A 53 -3.71 -7.23 7.22
N ILE A 54 -4.71 -7.29 8.10
CA ILE A 54 -5.90 -6.42 8.14
C ILE A 54 -6.16 -6.03 9.59
N LYS A 55 -6.37 -4.73 9.84
CA LYS A 55 -6.69 -4.20 11.19
C LYS A 55 -7.99 -3.40 11.17
N SER A 56 -8.74 -3.48 12.27
CA SER A 56 -9.97 -2.72 12.54
C SER A 56 -9.69 -1.27 12.91
#